data_AF-A0A453KAU0-F1
#
_entry.id   AF-A0A453KAU0-F1
#
_cell.length_a   1.000
_cell.length_b   1.000
_cell.length_c   1.000
_cell.angle_alpha   90.00
_cell.angle_beta   90.00
_cell.angle_gamma   90.00
#
_symmetry.space_group_name_H-M   'P 1'
#
loop_
_entity.id
_entity.type
_entity.pdbx_description
1 polymer ?
#
loop_
_entity_poly.entity_id
_entity_poly.type
_entity_poly.pdbx_seq_one_letter_code
_entity_poly.pdbx_strand_id
1 'polypeptide(L)'
;MIVMAAELVRTAKGESGGEPETLRFFYYIAGTGGAGPTTLGTSLLLLGEDVIAYDKGSEIKLKPYSGARNIDFGKGIGKKYVYLMNLPEVKSTHKNLGLPTVHALFGSDPFIWNWGMETFANFLPSIDLESSNGHTTTGLFAHNNLSVSVGYAAAAFALAVLEGSTKPGVWFPEEPEGIAIDARKLLLRRASRGVTNFTMNKNSGMIEC
;
A
#
# COMPACT_ATOMS: atom_id res chain seq x y z
N MET A 1 -6.50 2.37 -1.39
CA MET A 1 -5.12 2.11 -1.87
C MET A 1 -5.08 1.09 -3.01
N ILE A 2 -5.78 -0.04 -2.95
CA ILE A 2 -5.73 -1.04 -4.04
C ILE A 2 -6.24 -0.51 -5.39
N VAL A 3 -7.39 0.17 -5.41
CA VAL A 3 -7.91 0.85 -6.63
C VAL A 3 -6.91 1.87 -7.17
N MET A 4 -6.13 2.50 -6.28
CA MET A 4 -5.07 3.44 -6.65
C MET A 4 -3.93 2.73 -7.37
N ALA A 5 -3.46 1.61 -6.83
CA ALA A 5 -2.47 0.77 -7.48
C ALA A 5 -2.94 0.31 -8.88
N ALA A 6 -4.19 -0.13 -8.99
CA ALA A 6 -4.76 -0.54 -10.27
C ALA A 6 -4.77 0.61 -11.30
N GLU A 7 -5.11 1.84 -10.87
CA GLU A 7 -5.06 3.01 -11.75
C GLU A 7 -3.63 3.44 -12.11
N LEU A 8 -2.66 3.31 -11.19
CA LEU A 8 -1.24 3.56 -11.51
C LEU A 8 -0.73 2.57 -12.56
N VAL A 9 -1.02 1.28 -12.37
CA VAL A 9 -0.65 0.21 -13.31
C VAL A 9 -1.30 0.47 -14.68
N ARG A 10 -2.60 0.79 -14.72
CA ARG A 10 -3.32 1.10 -15.96
C ARG A 10 -2.72 2.30 -16.68
N THR A 11 -2.40 3.37 -15.94
CA THR A 11 -1.82 4.59 -16.51
C THR A 11 -0.41 4.35 -17.02
N ALA A 12 0.42 3.63 -16.26
CA ALA A 12 1.78 3.28 -16.66
C ALA A 12 1.81 2.47 -17.99
N LYS A 13 0.91 1.48 -18.15
CA LYS A 13 0.78 0.73 -19.41
C LYS A 13 0.37 1.63 -20.58
N GLY A 14 -0.51 2.61 -20.35
CA GLY A 14 -1.01 3.52 -21.38
C GLY A 14 0.00 4.58 -21.82
N GLU A 15 0.77 5.16 -20.89
CA GLU A 15 1.70 6.26 -21.18
C GLU A 15 3.10 5.79 -21.59
N SER A 16 3.58 4.70 -20.99
CA SER A 16 4.97 4.24 -21.16
C SER A 16 5.11 3.21 -22.28
N GLY A 17 4.00 2.57 -22.68
CA GLY A 17 3.97 1.44 -23.62
C GLY A 17 4.63 0.15 -23.10
N GLY A 18 5.31 0.21 -21.95
CA GLY A 18 5.95 -0.92 -21.28
C GLY A 18 5.05 -1.56 -20.22
N GLU A 19 5.25 -2.86 -20.01
CA GLU A 19 4.60 -3.59 -18.93
C GLU A 19 5.26 -3.25 -17.58
N PRO A 20 4.49 -2.78 -16.58
CA PRO A 20 5.04 -2.47 -15.26
C PRO A 20 5.54 -3.75 -14.58
N GLU A 21 6.77 -3.72 -14.07
CA GLU A 21 7.41 -4.90 -13.47
C GLU A 21 7.31 -4.92 -11.94
N THR A 22 7.34 -3.76 -11.30
CA THR A 22 7.42 -3.65 -9.84
C THR A 22 6.36 -2.71 -9.29
N LEU A 23 5.64 -3.17 -8.27
CA LEU A 23 4.79 -2.31 -7.44
C LEU A 23 5.18 -2.42 -5.98
N ARG A 24 5.27 -1.27 -5.30
CA ARG A 24 5.63 -1.20 -3.88
C ARG A 24 4.56 -0.41 -3.14
N PHE A 25 4.02 -1.00 -2.08
CA PHE A 25 3.16 -0.28 -1.17
C PHE A 25 3.98 0.25 0.00
N PHE A 26 3.89 1.55 0.27
CA PHE A 26 4.50 2.17 1.43
C PHE A 26 3.41 2.75 2.32
N TYR A 27 3.37 2.27 3.55
CA TYR A 27 2.44 2.73 4.57
C TYR A 27 3.21 3.39 5.70
N TYR A 28 2.72 4.54 6.14
CA TYR A 28 3.24 5.20 7.31
C TYR A 28 2.09 5.82 8.09
N ILE A 29 2.15 5.68 9.42
CA ILE A 29 1.18 6.25 10.34
C ILE A 29 1.86 7.04 11.45
N ALA A 30 1.19 8.07 11.93
CA ALA A 30 1.65 8.87 13.06
C ALA A 30 0.46 9.41 13.85
N GLY A 31 0.67 9.58 15.16
CA GLY A 31 -0.32 10.13 16.07
C GLY A 31 -1.38 9.13 16.52
N THR A 32 -2.33 9.59 17.33
CA THR A 32 -3.31 8.70 17.99
C THR A 32 -4.38 8.19 17.01
N GLY A 33 -4.78 9.01 16.04
CA GLY A 33 -5.57 8.65 14.85
C GLY A 33 -6.89 7.89 15.08
N GLY A 34 -7.30 7.72 16.34
CA GLY A 34 -8.38 6.82 16.80
C GLY A 34 -8.10 5.33 16.68
N ALA A 35 -6.94 4.91 16.16
CA ALA A 35 -6.69 3.53 15.72
C ALA A 35 -5.43 2.89 16.32
N GLY A 36 -4.69 3.61 17.18
CA GLY A 36 -3.43 3.15 17.78
C GLY A 36 -3.48 1.73 18.33
N PRO A 37 -4.37 1.41 19.29
CA PRO A 37 -4.44 0.06 19.88
C PRO A 37 -4.64 -1.06 18.85
N THR A 38 -5.52 -0.84 17.87
CA THR A 38 -5.77 -1.80 16.79
C THR A 38 -4.56 -1.98 15.90
N THR A 39 -3.88 -0.88 15.54
CA THR A 39 -2.67 -0.97 14.71
C THR A 39 -1.55 -1.69 15.45
N LEU A 40 -1.31 -1.38 16.73
CA LEU A 40 -0.31 -2.08 17.53
C LEU A 40 -0.60 -3.59 17.60
N GLY A 41 -1.83 -3.97 17.98
CA GLY A 41 -2.23 -5.37 18.09
C GLY A 41 -2.13 -6.13 16.77
N THR A 42 -2.59 -5.53 15.67
CA THR A 42 -2.51 -6.15 14.34
C THR A 42 -1.06 -6.26 13.87
N SER A 43 -0.25 -5.22 14.06
CA SER A 43 1.16 -5.25 13.66
C SER A 43 1.96 -6.30 14.44
N LEU A 44 1.68 -6.49 15.74
CA LEU A 44 2.28 -7.56 16.54
C LEU A 44 1.86 -8.96 16.07
N LEU A 45 0.58 -9.13 15.72
CA LEU A 45 0.09 -10.40 15.16
C LEU A 45 0.83 -10.73 13.85
N LEU A 46 1.00 -9.74 12.98
CA LEU A 46 1.68 -9.90 11.70
C LEU A 46 3.20 -10.15 11.83
N LEU A 47 3.82 -9.85 12.99
CA LEU A 47 5.20 -10.26 13.26
C LEU A 47 5.34 -11.78 13.44
N GLY A 48 4.24 -12.49 13.73
CA GLY A 48 4.24 -13.95 13.86
C GLY A 48 4.17 -14.69 12.53
N GLU A 49 4.03 -13.98 11.41
CA GLU A 49 3.89 -14.55 10.08
C GLU A 49 5.06 -14.14 9.17
N ASP A 50 5.46 -15.03 8.27
CA ASP A 50 6.37 -14.67 7.18
C ASP A 50 5.70 -13.62 6.29
N VAL A 51 6.49 -12.64 5.84
CA VAL A 51 6.04 -11.70 4.81
C VAL A 51 6.00 -12.42 3.49
N ILE A 52 4.81 -12.54 2.90
CA ILE A 52 4.66 -13.03 1.53
C ILE A 52 4.88 -11.86 0.58
N ALA A 53 5.92 -11.95 -0.24
CA ALA A 53 6.20 -11.03 -1.33
C ALA A 53 6.37 -11.80 -2.64
N TYR A 54 6.36 -11.08 -3.76
CA TYR A 54 6.66 -11.65 -5.06
C TYR A 54 7.89 -10.96 -5.62
N ASP A 55 8.87 -11.72 -6.11
CA ASP A 55 10.00 -11.22 -6.88
C ASP A 55 10.13 -12.00 -8.18
N LYS A 56 10.15 -11.28 -9.31
CA LYS A 56 10.30 -11.84 -10.66
C LYS A 56 9.32 -12.99 -10.94
N GLY A 57 8.09 -12.86 -10.44
CA GLY A 57 7.01 -13.83 -10.60
C GLY A 57 7.03 -15.01 -9.63
N SER A 58 8.01 -15.10 -8.73
CA SER A 58 8.10 -16.15 -7.72
C SER A 58 7.64 -15.63 -6.36
N GLU A 59 6.83 -16.43 -5.66
CA GLU A 59 6.49 -16.17 -4.27
C GLU A 59 7.74 -16.38 -3.40
N ILE A 60 8.07 -15.38 -2.59
CA ILE A 60 9.16 -15.40 -1.63
C ILE A 60 8.62 -15.12 -0.23
N LYS A 61 9.26 -15.75 0.74
CA LYS A 61 8.98 -15.55 2.17
C LYS A 61 10.12 -14.74 2.76
N LEU A 62 9.78 -13.63 3.39
CA LEU A 62 10.73 -12.72 4.00
C LEU A 62 10.44 -12.54 5.49
N LYS A 63 11.45 -12.13 6.25
CA LYS A 63 11.30 -11.82 7.66
C LYS A 63 10.40 -10.60 7.86
N PRO A 64 9.41 -10.66 8.76
CA PRO A 64 8.64 -9.49 9.12
C PRO A 64 9.53 -8.44 9.80
N TYR A 65 9.22 -7.19 9.55
CA TYR A 65 9.95 -6.05 10.10
C TYR A 65 11.44 -5.98 9.73
N SER A 66 11.84 -6.58 8.61
CA SER A 66 13.19 -6.48 8.04
C SER A 66 13.24 -5.48 6.86
N GLY A 67 14.40 -5.36 6.20
CA GLY A 67 14.52 -4.63 4.93
C GLY A 67 14.24 -3.13 5.03
N ALA A 68 14.63 -2.49 6.13
CA ALA A 68 14.32 -1.09 6.41
C ALA A 68 14.65 -0.16 5.22
N ARG A 69 13.66 0.62 4.79
CA ARG A 69 13.81 1.63 3.73
C ARG A 69 13.43 3.00 4.27
N ASN A 70 14.21 4.02 3.89
CA ASN A 70 13.89 5.40 4.19
C ASN A 70 13.17 6.03 2.99
N ILE A 71 11.87 6.26 3.12
CA ILE A 71 10.99 6.72 2.06
C ILE A 71 10.52 8.14 2.39
N ASP A 72 10.58 9.02 1.39
CA ASP A 72 10.01 10.35 1.49
C ASP A 72 8.52 10.30 1.11
N PHE A 73 7.65 10.52 2.08
CA PHE A 73 6.20 10.59 1.88
C PHE A 73 5.76 11.97 1.36
N GLY A 74 6.69 12.85 1.04
CA GLY A 74 6.42 14.18 0.52
C GLY A 74 6.03 15.19 1.61
N LYS A 75 5.68 16.38 1.13
CA LYS A 75 5.41 17.55 1.97
C LYS A 75 4.35 17.28 3.04
N GLY A 76 4.69 17.60 4.29
CA GLY A 76 3.83 17.44 5.46
C GLY A 76 4.13 16.19 6.31
N ILE A 77 4.73 15.14 5.72
CA ILE A 77 5.16 13.93 6.45
C ILE A 77 6.68 13.82 6.46
N GLY A 78 7.31 14.02 5.30
CA GLY A 78 8.74 13.90 5.10
C GLY A 78 9.25 12.46 5.08
N LYS A 79 10.55 12.32 5.34
CA LYS A 79 11.27 11.04 5.31
C LYS A 79 10.96 10.17 6.52
N LYS A 80 10.57 8.92 6.28
CA LYS A 80 10.21 7.94 7.31
C LYS A 80 10.78 6.57 6.99
N TYR A 81 11.16 5.85 8.05
CA TYR A 81 11.58 4.46 7.95
C TYR A 81 10.36 3.55 7.89
N VAL A 82 10.39 2.62 6.94
CA VAL A 82 9.37 1.58 6.73
C VAL A 82 10.05 0.22 6.59
N TYR A 83 9.35 -0.83 7.00
CA TYR A 83 9.87 -2.20 7.15
C TYR A 83 8.91 -3.19 6.49
N LEU A 84 9.39 -4.34 6.04
CA LEU A 84 8.57 -5.36 5.41
C LEU A 84 7.45 -5.85 6.34
N MET A 85 6.23 -6.01 5.80
CA MET A 85 5.09 -6.51 6.57
C MET A 85 4.16 -7.33 5.67
N ASN A 86 3.61 -8.43 6.20
CA ASN A 86 2.68 -9.28 5.47
C ASN A 86 1.35 -8.54 5.30
N LEU A 87 1.00 -8.19 4.06
CA LEU A 87 -0.23 -7.44 3.77
C LEU A 87 -1.03 -8.12 2.65
N PRO A 88 -2.36 -8.26 2.80
CA PRO A 88 -3.20 -9.04 1.90
C PRO A 88 -3.23 -8.49 0.47
N GLU A 89 -3.01 -7.18 0.31
CA GLU A 89 -2.98 -6.50 -1.00
C GLU A 89 -1.86 -7.01 -1.91
N VAL A 90 -0.77 -7.54 -1.35
CA VAL A 90 0.38 -8.04 -2.14
C VAL A 90 -0.05 -9.19 -3.04
N LYS A 91 -0.75 -10.17 -2.47
CA LYS A 91 -1.19 -11.37 -3.19
C LYS A 91 -2.26 -11.06 -4.23
N SER A 92 -3.26 -10.25 -3.88
CA SER A 92 -4.32 -9.90 -4.83
C SER A 92 -3.78 -9.05 -5.98
N THR A 93 -2.86 -8.11 -5.70
CA THR A 93 -2.20 -7.30 -6.73
C THR A 93 -1.37 -8.16 -7.68
N HIS A 94 -0.53 -9.07 -7.19
CA HIS A 94 0.24 -9.97 -8.04
C HIS A 94 -0.68 -10.79 -8.96
N LYS A 95 -1.71 -11.41 -8.37
CA LYS A 95 -2.64 -12.28 -9.09
C LYS A 95 -3.52 -11.54 -10.11
N ASN A 96 -4.11 -10.40 -9.71
CA ASN A 96 -5.16 -9.73 -10.47
C ASN A 96 -4.61 -8.64 -11.40
N LEU A 97 -3.47 -8.03 -11.07
CA LEU A 97 -2.83 -6.99 -11.91
C LEU A 97 -1.64 -7.54 -12.71
N GLY A 98 -1.20 -8.78 -12.46
CA GLY A 98 -0.17 -9.47 -13.24
C GLY A 98 1.25 -8.93 -13.05
N LEU A 99 1.53 -8.28 -11.91
CA LEU A 99 2.82 -7.66 -11.63
C LEU A 99 3.83 -8.67 -11.11
N PRO A 100 5.02 -8.84 -11.72
CA PRO A 100 5.96 -9.89 -11.33
C PRO A 100 6.62 -9.64 -9.96
N THR A 101 6.86 -8.38 -9.58
CA THR A 101 7.44 -8.04 -8.28
C THR A 101 6.48 -7.15 -7.47
N VAL A 102 6.05 -7.63 -6.29
CA VAL A 102 5.12 -6.92 -5.39
C VAL A 102 5.54 -7.13 -3.94
N HIS A 103 5.65 -6.05 -3.18
CA HIS A 103 5.91 -6.06 -1.74
C HIS A 103 5.29 -4.84 -1.05
N ALA A 104 5.09 -4.96 0.26
CA ALA A 104 4.53 -3.89 1.07
C ALA A 104 5.39 -3.64 2.31
N LEU A 105 5.56 -2.37 2.64
CA LEU A 105 6.33 -1.92 3.79
C LEU A 105 5.50 -0.96 4.65
N PHE A 106 5.71 -1.06 5.96
CA PHE A 106 4.97 -0.32 6.99
C PHE A 106 5.93 0.32 7.99
N GLY A 107 5.62 1.54 8.43
CA GLY A 107 6.32 2.22 9.54
C GLY A 107 5.37 3.05 10.40
N SER A 108 5.76 3.31 11.64
CA SER A 108 4.98 4.14 12.57
C SER A 108 5.85 5.17 13.28
N ASP A 109 5.22 6.21 13.81
CA ASP A 109 5.79 7.01 14.90
C ASP A 109 5.06 6.72 16.24
N PRO A 110 5.72 6.93 17.40
CA PRO A 110 7.12 7.36 17.53
C PRO A 110 8.11 6.25 17.16
N PHE A 111 9.28 6.63 16.63
CA PHE A 111 10.33 5.70 16.18
C PHE A 111 10.67 4.56 17.15
N ILE A 112 10.57 4.81 18.47
CA ILE A 112 10.80 3.77 19.50
C ILE A 112 9.91 2.53 19.30
N TRP A 113 8.72 2.72 18.72
CA TRP A 113 7.85 1.60 18.38
C TRP A 113 8.45 0.73 17.29
N ASN A 114 9.03 1.33 16.25
CA ASN A 114 9.64 0.57 15.16
C ASN A 114 10.86 -0.22 15.65
N TRP A 115 11.68 0.40 16.51
CA TRP A 115 12.77 -0.31 17.18
C TRP A 115 12.27 -1.49 18.03
N GLY A 116 11.16 -1.30 18.76
CA GLY A 116 10.54 -2.37 19.54
C GLY A 116 10.05 -3.52 18.65
N MET A 117 9.36 -3.20 17.56
CA MET A 117 8.87 -4.19 16.59
C MET A 117 10.00 -4.96 15.90
N GLU A 118 11.07 -4.27 15.49
CA GLU A 118 12.28 -4.90 14.94
C GLU A 118 12.93 -5.84 15.96
N THR A 119 13.00 -5.41 17.22
CA THR A 119 13.51 -6.25 18.32
C THR A 119 12.64 -7.50 18.49
N PHE A 120 11.31 -7.34 18.60
CA PHE A 120 10.37 -8.46 18.70
C PHE A 120 10.49 -9.43 17.51
N ALA A 121 10.55 -8.90 16.29
CA ALA A 121 10.70 -9.70 15.08
C ALA A 121 12.04 -10.44 15.02
N ASN A 122 13.09 -9.92 15.67
CA ASN A 122 14.41 -10.56 15.71
C ASN A 122 14.56 -11.62 16.82
N PHE A 123 13.82 -11.51 17.91
CA PHE A 123 13.68 -12.60 18.89
C PHE A 123 12.84 -13.76 18.35
N LEU A 124 12.06 -13.53 17.30
CA LEU A 124 11.38 -14.55 16.50
C LEU A 124 12.32 -15.00 15.33
N PRO A 125 12.52 -16.30 15.09
CA PRO A 125 13.51 -16.77 14.11
C PRO A 125 13.04 -16.61 12.65
N SER A 126 13.86 -15.99 11.77
CA SER A 126 13.83 -16.11 10.30
C SER A 126 15.03 -15.40 9.59
N ILE A 127 15.33 -15.79 8.33
CA ILE A 127 16.55 -15.50 7.52
C ILE A 127 16.16 -15.06 6.08
N ASP A 128 16.85 -14.06 5.46
CA ASP A 128 16.49 -13.34 4.19
C ASP A 128 17.62 -13.15 3.12
N LEU A 129 17.27 -12.83 1.85
CA LEU A 129 18.14 -12.39 0.70
C LEU A 129 17.42 -11.43 -0.32
N GLU A 130 18.15 -10.56 -1.06
CA GLU A 130 17.62 -9.49 -1.99
C GLU A 130 18.23 -9.47 -3.43
N SER A 131 17.51 -8.88 -4.42
CA SER A 131 18.09 -8.25 -5.66
C SER A 131 17.12 -7.26 -6.38
N SER A 132 17.63 -6.44 -7.31
CA SER A 132 17.13 -5.08 -7.68
C SER A 132 17.13 -4.71 -9.18
N ASN A 133 16.16 -3.87 -9.64
CA ASN A 133 16.20 -2.77 -10.66
C ASN A 133 14.76 -2.49 -11.23
N GLY A 134 14.27 -1.31 -11.67
CA GLY A 134 14.79 0.07 -11.71
C GLY A 134 13.95 1.06 -12.58
N HIS A 135 12.64 1.24 -12.33
CA HIS A 135 11.85 2.45 -12.68
C HIS A 135 10.61 2.55 -11.77
N THR A 136 10.18 3.75 -11.33
CA THR A 136 9.17 3.92 -10.26
C THR A 136 8.19 5.05 -10.54
N THR A 137 6.90 4.69 -10.64
CA THR A 137 5.77 5.63 -10.61
C THR A 137 5.13 5.58 -9.23
N THR A 138 4.91 6.74 -8.60
CA THR A 138 4.41 6.82 -7.22
C THR A 138 3.01 7.43 -7.16
N GLY A 139 2.13 6.84 -6.35
CA GLY A 139 0.91 7.48 -5.86
C GLY A 139 1.02 7.70 -4.35
N LEU A 140 0.60 8.87 -3.88
CA LEU A 140 0.63 9.24 -2.47
C LEU A 140 -0.79 9.57 -2.00
N PHE A 141 -1.15 9.02 -0.84
CA PHE A 141 -2.40 9.32 -0.14
C PHE A 141 -2.11 9.57 1.33
N ALA A 142 -2.27 10.81 1.77
CA ALA A 142 -2.00 11.24 3.14
C ALA A 142 -3.25 11.84 3.80
N HIS A 143 -3.52 11.46 5.04
CA HIS A 143 -4.66 11.95 5.81
C HIS A 143 -4.25 12.11 7.29
N ASN A 144 -4.70 13.18 7.95
CA ASN A 144 -4.30 13.49 9.34
C ASN A 144 -4.96 12.60 10.40
N ASN A 145 -5.99 11.84 10.02
CA ASN A 145 -6.73 10.95 10.91
C ASN A 145 -7.04 9.62 10.21
N LEU A 146 -6.47 8.53 10.72
CA LEU A 146 -6.62 7.21 10.11
C LEU A 146 -8.07 6.70 10.11
N SER A 147 -8.78 6.83 11.23
CA SER A 147 -10.18 6.37 11.33
C SER A 147 -11.12 7.06 10.34
N VAL A 148 -10.96 8.38 10.16
CA VAL A 148 -11.75 9.17 9.22
C VAL A 148 -11.41 8.81 7.77
N SER A 149 -10.12 8.60 7.48
CA SER A 149 -9.65 8.16 6.16
C SER A 149 -10.28 6.83 5.75
N VAL A 150 -10.23 5.82 6.64
CA VAL A 150 -10.87 4.52 6.43
C VAL A 150 -12.38 4.66 6.25
N GLY A 151 -13.02 5.51 7.05
CA GLY A 151 -14.45 5.82 6.94
C GLY A 151 -14.84 6.38 5.57
N TYR A 152 -14.09 7.37 5.04
CA TYR A 152 -14.34 7.92 3.71
C TYR A 152 -14.10 6.90 2.60
N ALA A 153 -13.05 6.07 2.71
CA ALA A 153 -12.80 5.00 1.74
C ALA A 153 -13.92 3.96 1.72
N ALA A 154 -14.39 3.52 2.89
CA ALA A 154 -15.50 2.59 3.03
C ALA A 154 -16.81 3.17 2.47
N ALA A 155 -17.12 4.43 2.80
CA ALA A 155 -18.29 5.12 2.28
C ALA A 155 -18.23 5.29 0.75
N ALA A 156 -17.08 5.67 0.20
CA ALA A 156 -16.89 5.80 -1.25
C ALA A 156 -17.08 4.46 -1.97
N PHE A 157 -16.58 3.37 -1.39
CA PHE A 157 -16.77 2.02 -1.93
C PHE A 157 -18.25 1.59 -1.86
N ALA A 158 -18.91 1.78 -0.71
CA ALA A 158 -20.33 1.45 -0.56
C ALA A 158 -21.21 2.22 -1.55
N LEU A 159 -20.92 3.51 -1.78
CA LEU A 159 -21.61 4.30 -2.80
C LEU A 159 -21.41 3.74 -4.21
N ALA A 160 -20.18 3.35 -4.57
CA ALA A 160 -19.91 2.76 -5.89
C ALA A 160 -20.71 1.46 -6.11
N VAL A 161 -20.80 0.61 -5.09
CA VAL A 161 -21.60 -0.62 -5.12
C VAL A 161 -23.09 -0.29 -5.30
N LEU A 162 -23.63 0.64 -4.51
CA LEU A 162 -25.04 1.04 -4.58
C LEU A 162 -25.42 1.72 -5.90
N GLU A 163 -24.48 2.41 -6.54
CA GLU A 163 -24.65 3.03 -7.86
C GLU A 163 -24.49 2.02 -9.01
N GLY A 164 -24.27 0.74 -8.72
CA GLY A 164 -24.19 -0.32 -9.72
C GLY A 164 -22.83 -0.44 -10.41
N SER A 165 -21.75 0.09 -9.82
CA SER A 165 -20.40 0.00 -10.37
C SER A 165 -19.72 -1.36 -10.14
N THR A 166 -20.42 -2.33 -9.56
CA THR A 166 -19.93 -3.66 -9.19
C THR A 166 -20.86 -4.73 -9.74
N LYS A 167 -20.31 -5.80 -10.33
CA LYS A 167 -21.10 -6.95 -10.77
C LYS A 167 -21.46 -7.86 -9.59
N PRO A 168 -22.60 -8.58 -9.62
CA PRO A 168 -22.90 -9.61 -8.62
C PRO A 168 -21.76 -10.63 -8.50
N GLY A 169 -21.36 -10.98 -7.28
CA GLY A 169 -20.30 -11.96 -7.00
C GLY A 169 -19.35 -11.51 -5.89
N VAL A 170 -18.25 -12.25 -5.73
CA VAL A 170 -17.16 -11.91 -4.81
C VAL A 170 -15.96 -11.48 -5.64
N TRP A 171 -15.62 -10.20 -5.53
CA TRP A 171 -14.61 -9.57 -6.37
C TRP A 171 -13.70 -8.70 -5.52
N PHE A 172 -12.42 -8.66 -5.86
CA PHE A 172 -11.51 -7.66 -5.33
C PHE A 172 -11.74 -6.29 -6.01
N PRO A 173 -11.58 -5.16 -5.30
CA PRO A 173 -11.87 -3.83 -5.87
C PRO A 173 -11.05 -3.45 -7.11
N GLU A 174 -9.87 -4.01 -7.29
CA GLU A 174 -9.00 -3.84 -8.46
C GLU A 174 -9.42 -4.65 -9.68
N GLU A 175 -10.29 -5.64 -9.52
CA GLU A 175 -10.85 -6.40 -10.63
C GLU A 175 -11.85 -5.52 -11.40
N PRO A 176 -11.93 -5.63 -12.73
CA PRO A 176 -12.92 -4.91 -13.53
C PRO A 176 -14.36 -5.20 -13.11
N GLU A 177 -14.63 -6.42 -12.65
CA GLU A 177 -15.92 -6.86 -12.12
C GLU A 177 -16.22 -6.30 -10.73
N GLY A 178 -15.19 -6.06 -9.92
CA GLY A 178 -15.30 -5.52 -8.56
C GLY A 178 -15.61 -4.03 -8.55
N ILE A 179 -14.79 -3.21 -9.21
CA ILE A 179 -15.11 -1.81 -9.49
C ILE A 179 -14.79 -1.52 -10.95
N ALA A 180 -15.85 -1.17 -11.69
CA ALA A 180 -15.77 -0.77 -13.09
C ALA A 180 -14.74 0.35 -13.30
N ILE A 181 -13.94 0.25 -14.37
CA ILE A 181 -12.77 1.13 -14.60
C ILE A 181 -13.16 2.61 -14.67
N ASP A 182 -14.29 2.91 -15.31
CA ASP A 182 -14.87 4.25 -15.41
C ASP A 182 -15.29 4.84 -14.05
N ALA A 183 -15.73 4.00 -13.12
CA ALA A 183 -16.11 4.39 -11.77
C ALA A 183 -14.92 4.67 -10.83
N ARG A 184 -13.72 4.14 -11.13
CA ARG A 184 -12.54 4.23 -10.23
C ARG A 184 -12.10 5.67 -9.98
N LYS A 185 -12.15 6.53 -10.99
CA LYS A 185 -11.78 7.94 -10.84
C LYS A 185 -12.72 8.67 -9.88
N LEU A 186 -14.02 8.40 -9.99
CA LEU A 186 -15.02 8.98 -9.10
C LEU A 186 -14.89 8.43 -7.67
N LEU A 187 -14.67 7.12 -7.53
CA LEU A 187 -14.41 6.47 -6.24
C LEU A 187 -13.19 7.08 -5.57
N LEU A 188 -12.05 7.19 -6.26
CA LEU A 188 -10.83 7.77 -5.71
C LEU A 188 -11.04 9.23 -5.26
N ARG A 189 -11.76 10.02 -6.05
CA ARG A 189 -12.12 11.41 -5.68
C ARG A 189 -12.97 11.48 -4.41
N ARG A 190 -13.92 10.54 -4.23
CA ARG A 190 -14.77 10.48 -3.04
C ARG A 190 -13.97 10.00 -1.82
N ALA A 191 -13.13 8.98 -2.00
CA ALA A 191 -12.26 8.43 -0.97
C ALA A 191 -11.19 9.44 -0.53
N SER A 192 -10.73 10.30 -1.43
CA SER A 192 -9.74 11.35 -1.15
C SER A 192 -10.34 12.57 -0.43
N ARG A 193 -11.59 12.52 0.04
CA ARG A 193 -12.17 13.63 0.79
C ARG A 193 -11.47 13.77 2.15
N GLY A 194 -11.00 14.97 2.46
CA GLY A 194 -10.30 15.26 3.72
C GLY A 194 -8.80 14.92 3.73
N VAL A 195 -8.25 14.40 2.63
CA VAL A 195 -6.81 14.15 2.49
C VAL A 195 -6.03 15.46 2.54
N THR A 196 -4.87 15.42 3.19
CA THR A 196 -3.91 16.53 3.16
C THR A 196 -3.08 16.54 1.89
N ASN A 197 -2.84 15.36 1.31
CA ASN A 197 -2.12 15.21 0.05
C ASN A 197 -2.64 13.99 -0.71
N PHE A 198 -3.02 14.18 -1.97
CA PHE A 198 -3.38 13.09 -2.88
C PHE A 198 -2.76 13.38 -4.25
N THR A 199 -1.82 12.53 -4.66
CA THR A 199 -1.18 12.63 -5.96
C THR A 199 -1.08 11.26 -6.61
N MET A 200 -1.20 11.25 -7.95
CA MET A 200 -1.14 10.06 -8.79
C MET A 200 -0.20 10.34 -9.95
N ASN A 201 0.55 9.32 -10.36
CA ASN A 201 1.37 9.33 -11.56
C ASN A 201 2.44 10.46 -11.60
N LYS A 202 3.21 10.61 -10.52
CA LYS A 202 4.43 11.45 -10.53
C LYS A 202 5.67 10.58 -10.63
N ASN A 203 6.65 11.03 -11.43
CA ASN A 203 8.02 10.51 -11.38
C ASN A 203 8.57 10.70 -9.97
N SER A 204 9.29 9.70 -9.43
CA SER A 204 9.79 9.69 -8.05
C SER A 204 10.63 10.91 -7.65
N GLY A 205 11.20 11.64 -8.61
CA GLY A 205 11.93 12.90 -8.39
C GLY A 205 11.08 14.19 -8.39
N MET A 206 9.77 14.10 -8.60
CA MET A 206 8.86 15.24 -8.84
C MET A 206 7.74 15.38 -7.80
N ILE A 207 7.84 14.69 -6.67
CA ILE A 207 7.05 15.01 -5.48
C ILE A 207 7.67 16.29 -4.89
N GLU A 208 7.29 17.44 -5.45
CA GLU A 208 7.83 18.76 -5.10
C GLU A 208 7.78 19.03 -3.59
N CYS A 209 8.90 19.60 -3.11
CA CYS A 209 9.23 19.94 -1.74
C CYS A 209 8.24 20.89 -1.01
#